data_AF-J8E7J1-F1
#
_entry.id   AF-J8E7J1-F1
#
_cell.length_a   1.000
_cell.length_b   1.000
_cell.length_c   1.000
_cell.angle_alpha   90.00
_cell.angle_beta   90.00
_cell.angle_gamma   90.00
#
_symmetry.space_group_name_H-M   'P 1'
#
loop_
_entity.id
_entity.type
_entity.pdbx_description
1 polymer ?
#
loop_
_entity_poly.entity_id
_entity_poly.type
_entity_poly.pdbx_seq_one_letter_code
_entity_poly.pdbx_strand_id
1 'polypeptide(L)'
;MKKTLIVGALCLSITALIVCINGSEETYTEANKNDIVLHIHKEKSRNLERFETFSQNVKNKKNDEIQIKDYFIDEEAKVPSLNNVTYQDEKFTFTYKYKNDYRKDICKKFVTPQETHGVAYMLRDCAQSEDGIVLHYTAQDGEGVNSINNKSIEFIKVEGDKTYTFVEQFDVGAFVNAVQTTNFDTPSNTFNTQKSNYKVNVHFLSGTTQTYYLWIDKEKSQGIIMDSEQTNQGHEIDKIYVDAIIKVLN
;
A
#
# COMPACT_ATOMS: atom_id res chain seq x y z
N MET A 1 27.15 62.60 -50.06
CA MET A 1 27.10 63.17 -48.70
C MET A 1 25.93 62.57 -47.94
N LYS A 2 26.20 61.66 -47.00
CA LYS A 2 25.29 61.29 -45.90
C LYS A 2 26.20 60.97 -44.69
N LYS A 3 26.14 61.84 -43.67
CA LYS A 3 26.78 61.71 -42.35
C LYS A 3 25.68 61.31 -41.37
N THR A 4 25.91 60.32 -40.50
CA THR A 4 25.25 60.17 -39.18
C THR A 4 25.91 58.96 -38.47
N LEU A 5 26.85 59.20 -37.57
CA LEU A 5 26.70 59.32 -36.10
C LEU A 5 26.63 57.96 -35.39
N ILE A 6 27.80 57.54 -34.89
CA ILE A 6 27.96 56.48 -33.88
C ILE A 6 27.51 57.07 -32.56
N VAL A 7 26.37 56.60 -32.03
CA VAL A 7 25.95 56.89 -30.66
C VAL A 7 26.32 55.67 -29.82
N GLY A 8 27.35 55.84 -29.00
CA GLY A 8 27.74 54.88 -27.97
C GLY A 8 26.63 54.77 -26.92
N ALA A 9 26.10 53.57 -26.75
CA ALA A 9 25.26 53.22 -25.62
C ALA A 9 26.17 52.70 -24.50
N LEU A 10 26.40 53.58 -23.53
CA LEU A 10 27.02 53.32 -22.23
C LEU A 10 26.16 52.29 -21.49
N CYS A 11 26.57 51.01 -21.49
CA CYS A 11 25.89 49.98 -20.71
C CYS A 11 26.40 50.08 -19.26
N LEU A 12 25.59 50.71 -18.39
CA LEU A 12 25.76 50.72 -16.95
C LEU A 12 25.62 49.29 -16.41
N SER A 13 26.75 48.64 -16.17
CA SER A 13 26.80 47.36 -15.45
C SER A 13 26.50 47.59 -13.97
N ILE A 14 25.26 47.29 -13.57
CA ILE A 14 24.85 47.19 -12.16
C ILE A 14 25.39 45.85 -11.65
N THR A 15 26.51 45.87 -10.95
CA THR A 15 26.99 44.74 -10.17
C THR A 15 26.11 44.58 -8.93
N ALA A 16 25.09 43.74 -9.03
CA ALA A 16 24.38 43.23 -7.86
C ALA A 16 25.29 42.18 -7.17
N LEU A 17 25.91 42.58 -6.06
CA LEU A 17 26.46 41.65 -5.07
C LEU A 17 25.28 40.90 -4.43
N ILE A 18 24.87 39.79 -5.05
CA ILE A 18 24.10 38.77 -4.36
C ILE A 18 25.13 37.91 -3.63
N VAL A 19 25.24 38.15 -2.33
CA VAL A 19 25.85 37.22 -1.39
C VAL A 19 24.98 35.97 -1.41
N CYS A 20 25.32 34.99 -2.25
CA CYS A 20 24.83 33.63 -2.10
C CYS A 20 25.37 33.13 -0.77
N ILE A 21 24.51 33.15 0.24
CA ILE A 21 24.68 32.38 1.45
C ILE A 21 24.78 30.93 0.97
N ASN A 22 25.99 30.38 0.99
CA ASN A 22 26.21 28.94 0.94
C ASN A 22 25.59 28.35 2.21
N GLY A 23 24.26 28.24 2.22
CA GLY A 23 23.60 27.20 3.00
C GLY A 23 24.14 25.91 2.43
N SER A 24 24.80 25.13 3.27
CA SER A 24 25.21 23.77 2.96
C SER A 24 23.95 22.99 2.57
N GLU A 25 23.63 22.98 1.28
CA GLU A 25 22.83 21.92 0.71
C GLU A 25 23.59 20.65 1.02
N GLU A 26 23.04 19.86 1.95
CA GLU A 26 23.41 18.46 2.07
C GLU A 26 23.31 17.89 0.65
N THR A 27 24.45 17.53 0.11
CA THR A 27 24.57 16.96 -1.21
C THR A 27 23.91 15.59 -1.13
N TYR A 28 22.62 15.54 -1.46
CA TYR A 28 21.97 14.28 -1.82
C TYR A 28 22.74 13.73 -3.01
N THR A 29 23.68 12.83 -2.73
CA THR A 29 24.40 12.06 -3.75
C THR A 29 23.36 11.54 -4.73
N GLU A 30 23.54 11.84 -6.03
CA GLU A 30 22.70 11.28 -7.10
C GLU A 30 22.48 9.80 -6.82
N ALA A 31 21.23 9.42 -6.56
CA ALA A 31 20.90 8.03 -6.33
C ALA A 31 21.32 7.22 -7.56
N ASN A 32 21.97 6.07 -7.32
CA ASN A 32 22.42 5.21 -8.41
C ASN A 32 21.20 4.81 -9.25
N LYS A 33 21.36 4.66 -10.57
CA LYS A 33 20.27 4.22 -11.46
C LYS A 33 19.64 2.88 -11.03
N ASN A 34 20.34 2.10 -10.22
CA ASN A 34 19.88 0.82 -9.70
C ASN A 34 19.09 0.93 -8.37
N ASP A 35 19.01 2.13 -7.79
CA ASP A 35 18.35 2.37 -6.50
C ASP A 35 16.86 2.72 -6.70
N ILE A 36 16.00 2.03 -5.95
CA ILE A 36 14.64 2.44 -5.67
C ILE A 36 14.68 3.43 -4.51
N VAL A 37 14.25 4.67 -4.73
CA VAL A 37 14.30 5.72 -3.71
C VAL A 37 12.90 6.07 -3.23
N LEU A 38 12.55 5.65 -2.02
CA LEU A 38 11.22 5.89 -1.46
C LEU A 38 11.02 7.36 -1.08
N HIS A 39 9.76 7.81 -1.04
CA HIS A 39 9.30 9.13 -0.56
C HIS A 39 9.80 10.37 -1.32
N ILE A 40 10.69 10.23 -2.31
CA ILE A 40 11.11 11.33 -3.17
C ILE A 40 10.24 11.33 -4.44
N HIS A 41 9.25 12.23 -4.49
CA HIS A 41 8.25 12.28 -5.57
C HIS A 41 8.87 12.35 -6.99
N LYS A 42 9.96 13.11 -7.17
CA LYS A 42 10.66 13.22 -8.47
C LYS A 42 11.24 11.89 -8.97
N GLU A 43 11.49 10.92 -8.09
CA GLU A 43 12.03 9.60 -8.44
C GLU A 43 10.93 8.57 -8.78
N LYS A 44 9.63 8.92 -8.64
CA LYS A 44 8.51 7.98 -8.82
C LYS A 44 8.56 7.26 -10.17
N SER A 45 8.74 8.00 -11.27
CA SER A 45 8.82 7.41 -12.61
C SER A 45 10.04 6.51 -12.79
N ARG A 46 11.19 6.90 -12.23
CA ARG A 46 12.43 6.11 -12.30
C ARG A 46 12.34 4.83 -11.48
N ASN A 47 11.75 4.91 -10.28
CA ASN A 47 11.50 3.75 -9.44
C ASN A 47 10.58 2.75 -10.15
N LEU A 48 9.52 3.25 -10.80
CA LEU A 48 8.62 2.42 -11.59
C LEU A 48 9.37 1.68 -12.70
N GLU A 49 10.15 2.38 -13.51
CA GLU A 49 10.97 1.77 -14.58
C GLU A 49 11.92 0.70 -14.02
N ARG A 50 12.53 0.95 -12.86
CA ARG A 50 13.44 0.00 -12.22
C ARG A 50 12.71 -1.25 -11.71
N PHE A 51 11.53 -1.10 -11.11
CA PHE A 51 10.69 -2.24 -10.69
C PHE A 51 10.18 -3.04 -11.88
N GLU A 52 9.79 -2.39 -12.98
CA GLU A 52 9.38 -3.06 -14.22
C GLU A 52 10.54 -3.87 -14.82
N THR A 53 11.74 -3.28 -14.87
CA THR A 53 12.96 -3.97 -15.31
C THR A 53 13.26 -5.18 -14.43
N PHE A 54 13.17 -5.03 -13.10
CA PHE A 54 13.37 -6.13 -12.16
C PHE A 54 12.36 -7.26 -12.38
N SER A 55 11.07 -6.90 -12.50
CA SER A 55 9.98 -7.84 -12.81
C SER A 55 10.26 -8.65 -14.08
N GLN A 56 10.73 -7.96 -15.13
CA GLN A 56 11.03 -8.61 -16.39
C GLN A 56 12.28 -9.49 -16.31
N ASN A 57 13.29 -9.13 -15.53
CA ASN A 57 14.46 -9.99 -15.28
C ASN A 57 14.06 -11.25 -14.50
N VAL A 58 13.22 -11.13 -13.47
CA VAL A 58 12.65 -12.24 -12.71
C VAL A 58 11.92 -13.21 -13.64
N LYS A 59 11.02 -12.70 -14.48
CA LYS A 59 10.26 -13.50 -15.46
C LYS A 59 11.16 -14.25 -16.43
N ASN A 60 12.28 -13.64 -16.82
CA ASN A 60 13.28 -14.24 -17.69
C ASN A 60 14.34 -15.08 -16.95
N LYS A 61 14.17 -15.29 -15.64
CA LYS A 61 15.12 -16.04 -14.79
C LYS A 61 16.54 -15.49 -14.82
N LYS A 62 16.68 -14.18 -15.04
CA LYS A 62 17.97 -13.48 -15.01
C LYS A 62 18.24 -12.97 -13.61
N ASN A 63 19.46 -13.18 -13.13
CA ASN A 63 19.90 -12.63 -11.85
C ASN A 63 19.79 -11.10 -11.87
N ASP A 64 19.24 -10.53 -10.80
CA ASP A 64 19.10 -9.08 -10.66
C ASP A 64 19.09 -8.70 -9.16
N GLU A 65 19.43 -7.46 -8.86
CA GLU A 65 19.39 -6.90 -7.51
C GLU A 65 18.84 -5.47 -7.53
N ILE A 66 17.88 -5.22 -6.64
CA ILE A 66 17.40 -3.86 -6.35
C ILE A 66 17.86 -3.46 -4.94
N GLN A 67 18.24 -2.19 -4.80
CA GLN A 67 18.46 -1.57 -3.50
C GLN A 67 17.30 -0.64 -3.23
N ILE A 68 16.68 -0.77 -2.05
CA ILE A 68 15.57 0.10 -1.63
C ILE A 68 16.14 1.07 -0.60
N LYS A 69 16.17 2.35 -0.96
CA LYS A 69 16.68 3.40 -0.09
C LYS A 69 15.51 4.21 0.43
N ASP A 70 15.32 4.13 1.74
CA ASP A 70 14.46 5.03 2.47
C ASP A 70 15.33 6.11 3.13
N TYR A 71 15.20 7.35 2.66
CA TYR A 71 15.93 8.51 3.19
C TYR A 71 15.15 9.22 4.29
N PHE A 72 13.88 8.86 4.50
CA PHE A 72 13.10 9.33 5.63
C PHE A 72 13.12 8.21 6.68
N ILE A 73 13.96 8.37 7.69
CA ILE A 73 13.85 7.58 8.92
C ILE A 73 12.65 8.14 9.68
N ASP A 74 11.46 7.99 9.11
CA ASP A 74 10.23 8.31 9.81
C ASP A 74 9.89 7.09 10.66
N GLU A 75 9.93 7.25 11.99
CA GLU A 75 9.60 6.17 12.93
C GLU A 75 8.15 5.66 12.73
N GLU A 76 7.32 6.41 11.99
CA GLU A 76 5.96 6.04 11.59
C GLU A 76 5.87 5.19 10.31
N ALA A 77 6.92 5.13 9.49
CA ALA A 77 6.93 4.31 8.29
C ALA A 77 6.98 2.82 8.68
N LYS A 78 5.81 2.17 8.66
CA LYS A 78 5.64 0.72 8.91
C LYS A 78 6.26 -0.17 7.81
N VAL A 79 7.15 0.36 6.96
CA VAL A 79 7.87 -0.40 5.95
C VAL A 79 9.25 -0.74 6.53
N PRO A 80 9.65 -2.02 6.58
CA PRO A 80 11.00 -2.38 7.02
C PRO A 80 12.02 -1.65 6.14
N SER A 81 13.10 -1.12 6.73
CA SER A 81 14.23 -0.61 5.95
C SER A 81 14.91 -1.81 5.26
N LEU A 82 14.46 -2.09 4.05
CA LEU A 82 14.96 -3.16 3.19
C LEU A 82 16.21 -2.65 2.49
N ASN A 83 17.37 -3.23 2.76
CA ASN A 83 18.60 -2.73 2.17
C ASN A 83 18.74 -3.18 0.71
N ASN A 84 18.53 -4.47 0.46
CA ASN A 84 18.67 -5.09 -0.85
C ASN A 84 17.70 -6.26 -1.02
N VAL A 85 17.23 -6.45 -2.25
CA VAL A 85 16.52 -7.66 -2.69
C VAL A 85 17.28 -8.22 -3.89
N THR A 86 17.87 -9.39 -3.71
CA THR A 86 18.61 -10.12 -4.73
C THR A 86 17.75 -11.27 -5.24
N TYR A 87 17.58 -11.36 -6.56
CA TYR A 87 16.99 -12.51 -7.23
C TYR A 87 18.09 -13.36 -7.87
N GLN A 88 18.23 -14.59 -7.40
CA GLN A 88 19.20 -15.56 -7.89
C GLN A 88 18.69 -16.98 -7.65
N ASP A 89 18.97 -17.90 -8.58
CA ASP A 89 18.57 -19.32 -8.46
C ASP A 89 17.07 -19.49 -8.17
N GLU A 90 16.25 -18.67 -8.83
CA GLU A 90 14.78 -18.62 -8.69
C GLU A 90 14.29 -18.29 -7.26
N LYS A 91 15.12 -17.60 -6.47
CA LYS A 91 14.79 -17.20 -5.10
C LYS A 91 15.08 -15.73 -4.89
N PHE A 92 14.31 -15.12 -4.00
CA PHE A 92 14.52 -13.75 -3.53
C PHE A 92 15.16 -13.81 -2.17
N THR A 93 16.31 -13.18 -2.03
CA THR A 93 17.00 -13.03 -0.75
C THR A 93 17.08 -11.56 -0.43
N PHE A 94 16.73 -11.19 0.80
CA PHE A 94 16.81 -9.81 1.24
C PHE A 94 17.24 -9.72 2.69
N THR A 95 17.76 -8.54 3.04
CA THR A 95 18.05 -8.17 4.42
C THR A 95 17.16 -7.00 4.83
N TYR A 96 16.57 -7.11 6.01
CA TYR A 96 15.74 -6.06 6.58
C TYR A 96 16.11 -5.81 8.04
N LYS A 97 15.97 -4.57 8.47
CA LYS A 97 16.19 -4.18 9.87
C LYS A 97 14.84 -4.18 10.59
N TYR A 98 14.73 -4.89 11.69
CA TYR A 98 13.57 -4.85 12.59
C TYR A 98 14.04 -4.74 14.04
N LYS A 99 13.59 -3.71 14.75
CA LYS A 99 13.99 -3.44 16.16
C LYS A 99 15.51 -3.48 16.39
N ASN A 100 16.28 -2.92 15.46
CA ASN A 100 17.75 -2.92 15.44
C ASN A 100 18.46 -4.24 15.12
N ASP A 101 17.73 -5.32 14.86
CA ASP A 101 18.31 -6.57 14.37
C ASP A 101 18.24 -6.65 12.85
N TYR A 102 19.38 -6.99 12.23
CA TYR A 102 19.42 -7.34 10.81
C TYR A 102 18.98 -8.79 10.64
N ARG A 103 17.89 -8.98 9.91
CA ARG A 103 17.36 -10.30 9.57
C ARG A 103 17.51 -10.54 8.08
N LYS A 104 17.71 -11.81 7.74
CA LYS A 104 17.76 -12.30 6.37
C LYS A 104 16.59 -13.26 6.18
N ASP A 105 15.87 -13.08 5.10
CA ASP A 105 14.77 -13.96 4.72
C ASP A 105 14.85 -14.30 3.23
N ILE A 106 14.16 -15.37 2.86
CA ILE A 106 14.15 -15.95 1.54
C ILE A 106 12.71 -16.16 1.12
N CYS A 107 12.31 -15.54 0.01
CA CYS A 107 10.99 -15.70 -0.59
C CYS A 107 11.10 -16.42 -1.94
N LYS A 108 9.98 -17.01 -2.38
CA LYS A 108 9.90 -17.72 -3.67
C LYS A 108 9.08 -16.97 -4.71
N LYS A 109 8.28 -15.99 -4.30
CA LYS A 109 7.37 -15.28 -5.19
C LYS A 109 7.61 -13.78 -5.14
N PHE A 110 7.76 -13.17 -6.30
CA PHE A 110 7.62 -11.73 -6.51
C PHE A 110 6.24 -11.45 -7.09
N VAL A 111 5.55 -10.49 -6.50
CA VAL A 111 4.16 -10.13 -6.84
C VAL A 111 4.15 -8.69 -7.32
N THR A 112 3.50 -8.47 -8.46
CA THR A 112 3.41 -7.16 -9.11
C THR A 112 2.11 -6.43 -8.76
N PRO A 113 2.02 -5.10 -9.00
CA PRO A 113 0.77 -4.35 -8.86
C PRO A 113 -0.39 -4.95 -9.66
N GLN A 114 -0.12 -5.58 -10.82
CA GLN A 114 -1.16 -6.26 -11.59
C GLN A 114 -1.81 -7.41 -10.82
N GLU A 115 -1.04 -8.13 -10.01
CA GLU A 115 -1.53 -9.21 -9.16
C GLU A 115 -2.14 -8.71 -7.85
N THR A 116 -1.83 -7.49 -7.43
CA THR A 116 -2.32 -6.89 -6.17
C THR A 116 -3.37 -5.79 -6.41
N HIS A 117 -4.08 -5.82 -7.53
CA HIS A 117 -5.13 -4.84 -7.85
C HIS A 117 -4.64 -3.37 -7.81
N GLY A 118 -3.40 -3.13 -8.24
CA GLY A 118 -2.78 -1.80 -8.28
C GLY A 118 -2.08 -1.38 -6.98
N VAL A 119 -2.09 -2.20 -5.94
CA VAL A 119 -1.73 -1.77 -4.59
C VAL A 119 -0.22 -1.74 -4.33
N ALA A 120 0.53 -2.80 -4.69
CA ALA A 120 1.94 -2.90 -4.29
C ALA A 120 2.80 -3.88 -5.10
N TYR A 121 4.11 -3.63 -5.09
CA TYR A 121 5.16 -4.62 -5.34
C TYR A 121 5.51 -5.35 -4.04
N MET A 122 5.56 -6.68 -4.07
CA MET A 122 5.74 -7.49 -2.86
C MET A 122 6.56 -8.77 -3.09
N LEU A 123 7.08 -9.32 -1.99
CA LEU A 123 7.57 -10.69 -1.91
C LEU A 123 6.61 -11.55 -1.08
N ARG A 124 6.32 -12.77 -1.54
CA ARG A 124 5.48 -13.78 -0.88
C ARG A 124 6.18 -15.14 -0.84
N ASP A 125 5.58 -16.08 -0.09
CA ASP A 125 6.11 -17.42 0.15
C ASP A 125 7.50 -17.37 0.80
N CYS A 126 7.61 -16.56 1.85
CA CYS A 126 8.85 -16.31 2.56
C CYS A 126 9.05 -17.32 3.70
N ALA A 127 10.31 -17.58 4.04
CA ALA A 127 10.67 -18.56 5.06
C ALA A 127 10.39 -18.07 6.49
N GLN A 128 10.53 -16.75 6.74
CA GLN A 128 10.34 -16.14 8.06
C GLN A 128 9.18 -15.13 8.09
N SER A 129 8.93 -14.43 6.99
CA SER A 129 7.89 -13.41 6.88
C SER A 129 6.59 -14.04 6.35
N GLU A 130 5.78 -14.62 7.24
CA GLU A 130 4.54 -15.34 6.88
C GLU A 130 3.59 -14.48 6.04
N ASP A 131 3.42 -13.20 6.40
CA ASP A 131 2.55 -12.27 5.69
C ASP A 131 3.21 -11.68 4.41
N GLY A 132 4.41 -12.12 4.05
CA GLY A 132 5.20 -11.51 2.98
C GLY A 132 5.75 -10.13 3.35
N ILE A 133 6.41 -9.49 2.40
CA ILE A 133 7.03 -8.18 2.57
C ILE A 133 6.63 -7.26 1.44
N VAL A 134 6.12 -6.08 1.78
CA VAL A 134 5.87 -5.01 0.81
C VAL A 134 7.19 -4.31 0.49
N LEU A 135 7.52 -4.22 -0.80
CA LEU A 135 8.70 -3.51 -1.28
C LEU A 135 8.37 -2.05 -1.59
N HIS A 136 7.19 -1.81 -2.17
CA HIS A 136 6.72 -0.47 -2.53
C HIS A 136 5.20 -0.47 -2.71
N TYR A 137 4.52 0.50 -2.11
CA TYR A 137 3.11 0.79 -2.37
C TYR A 137 2.98 1.65 -3.63
N THR A 138 2.11 1.25 -4.55
CA THR A 138 1.83 1.94 -5.82
C THR A 138 0.44 2.57 -5.88
N ALA A 139 -0.44 2.20 -4.94
CA ALA A 139 -1.77 2.77 -4.78
C ALA A 139 -1.74 4.31 -4.82
N GLN A 140 -2.64 4.92 -5.57
CA GLN A 140 -2.87 6.37 -5.46
C GLN A 140 -3.54 6.66 -4.11
N ASP A 141 -3.41 7.90 -3.61
CA ASP A 141 -4.18 8.35 -2.44
C ASP A 141 -5.67 8.06 -2.69
N GLY A 142 -6.28 7.12 -1.96
CA GLY A 142 -7.64 6.63 -2.27
C GLY A 142 -7.76 5.17 -2.71
N GLU A 143 -6.67 4.46 -2.95
CA GLU A 143 -6.66 3.01 -3.26
C GLU A 143 -6.08 2.21 -2.09
N GLY A 144 -6.62 1.02 -1.83
CA GLY A 144 -6.47 0.25 -0.60
C GLY A 144 -5.13 0.33 0.14
N VAL A 145 -5.11 1.06 1.25
CA VAL A 145 -4.23 0.78 2.41
C VAL A 145 -5.03 0.86 3.70
N ASN A 146 -6.21 0.23 3.70
CA ASN A 146 -6.92 -0.08 4.93
C ASN A 146 -6.26 -1.31 5.58
N SER A 147 -6.41 -1.46 6.90
CA SER A 147 -5.89 -2.64 7.60
C SER A 147 -6.92 -3.20 8.58
N ILE A 148 -6.92 -4.51 8.77
CA ILE A 148 -7.60 -5.16 9.91
C ILE A 148 -6.52 -5.91 10.67
N ASN A 149 -6.45 -5.70 11.99
CA ASN A 149 -5.44 -6.33 12.85
C ASN A 149 -4.00 -6.14 12.31
N ASN A 150 -3.69 -4.92 11.85
CA ASN A 150 -2.42 -4.54 11.22
C ASN A 150 -2.06 -5.29 9.92
N LYS A 151 -3.00 -6.03 9.31
CA LYS A 151 -2.81 -6.66 7.99
C LYS A 151 -3.38 -5.77 6.89
N SER A 152 -2.56 -5.38 5.93
CA SER A 152 -2.96 -4.54 4.80
C SER A 152 -3.89 -5.31 3.85
N ILE A 153 -4.99 -4.68 3.46
CA ILE A 153 -6.02 -5.27 2.61
C ILE A 153 -5.67 -5.05 1.15
N GLU A 154 -5.79 -6.10 0.34
CA GLU A 154 -5.67 -6.05 -1.12
C GLU A 154 -7.01 -5.68 -1.76
N PHE A 155 -8.07 -6.42 -1.44
CA PHE A 155 -9.44 -6.15 -1.87
C PHE A 155 -10.45 -6.86 -0.97
N ILE A 156 -11.73 -6.48 -1.08
CA ILE A 156 -12.84 -7.15 -0.40
C ILE A 156 -13.78 -7.75 -1.44
N LYS A 157 -14.11 -9.03 -1.28
CA LYS A 157 -15.10 -9.72 -2.08
C LYS A 157 -16.35 -9.97 -1.25
N VAL A 158 -17.50 -9.50 -1.72
CA VAL A 158 -18.80 -9.69 -1.05
C VAL A 158 -19.68 -10.58 -1.88
N GLU A 159 -20.12 -11.70 -1.30
CA GLU A 159 -20.99 -12.70 -1.93
C GLU A 159 -22.39 -12.61 -1.29
N GLY A 160 -23.39 -12.20 -2.06
CA GLY A 160 -24.80 -12.18 -1.67
C GLY A 160 -25.69 -12.67 -2.83
N ASP A 161 -26.65 -11.85 -3.26
CA ASP A 161 -27.41 -12.04 -4.50
C ASP A 161 -26.53 -11.94 -5.75
N LYS A 162 -25.53 -11.08 -5.70
CA LYS A 162 -24.43 -10.95 -6.66
C LYS A 162 -23.09 -10.96 -5.92
N THR A 163 -22.03 -11.17 -6.69
CA THR A 163 -20.65 -11.02 -6.21
C THR A 163 -20.14 -9.62 -6.53
N TYR A 164 -19.61 -8.93 -5.53
CA TYR A 164 -18.98 -7.63 -5.65
C TYR A 164 -17.51 -7.73 -5.27
N THR A 165 -16.66 -6.94 -5.93
CA THR A 165 -15.24 -6.79 -5.61
C THR A 165 -14.95 -5.31 -5.40
N PHE A 166 -14.47 -4.96 -4.21
CA PHE A 166 -14.14 -3.60 -3.82
C PHE A 166 -12.64 -3.46 -3.62
N VAL A 167 -12.05 -2.46 -4.28
CA VAL A 167 -10.61 -2.15 -4.24
C VAL A 167 -10.36 -0.71 -3.75
N GLU A 168 -11.29 0.21 -4.05
CA GLU A 168 -11.17 1.62 -3.68
C GLU A 168 -11.29 1.83 -2.16
N GLN A 169 -10.54 2.80 -1.62
CA GLN A 169 -10.42 3.06 -0.18
C GLN A 169 -11.78 3.38 0.46
N PHE A 170 -12.64 4.15 -0.20
CA PHE A 170 -13.95 4.50 0.33
C PHE A 170 -14.87 3.28 0.44
N ASP A 171 -14.88 2.42 -0.56
CA ASP A 171 -15.71 1.21 -0.61
C ASP A 171 -15.21 0.16 0.40
N VAL A 172 -13.90 -0.08 0.41
CA VAL A 172 -13.25 -0.99 1.37
C VAL A 172 -13.42 -0.46 2.79
N GLY A 173 -13.33 0.86 2.98
CA GLY A 173 -13.42 1.53 4.29
C GLY A 173 -14.74 1.28 5.02
N ALA A 174 -15.85 1.17 4.28
CA ALA A 174 -17.15 0.87 4.89
C ALA A 174 -17.14 -0.47 5.64
N PHE A 175 -16.57 -1.52 5.03
CA PHE A 175 -16.46 -2.84 5.64
C PHE A 175 -15.39 -2.88 6.74
N VAL A 176 -14.26 -2.22 6.53
CA VAL A 176 -13.15 -2.20 7.50
C VAL A 176 -13.57 -1.55 8.80
N ASN A 177 -14.24 -0.40 8.72
CA ASN A 177 -14.71 0.29 9.92
C ASN A 177 -15.72 -0.56 10.69
N ALA A 178 -16.62 -1.26 10.00
CA ALA A 178 -17.55 -2.19 10.65
C ALA A 178 -16.81 -3.29 11.42
N VAL A 179 -15.76 -3.90 10.83
CA VAL A 179 -14.96 -4.94 11.49
C VAL A 179 -14.18 -4.39 12.68
N GLN A 180 -13.45 -3.28 12.51
CA GLN A 180 -12.55 -2.75 13.55
C GLN A 180 -13.27 -2.18 14.76
N THR A 181 -14.46 -1.61 14.56
CA THR A 181 -15.26 -1.02 15.64
C THR A 181 -16.15 -2.05 16.34
N THR A 182 -16.30 -3.23 15.75
CA THR A 182 -17.00 -4.34 16.38
C THR A 182 -16.13 -4.93 17.49
N ASN A 183 -16.68 -4.93 18.71
CA ASN A 183 -16.05 -5.63 19.83
C ASN A 183 -16.44 -7.11 19.82
N PHE A 184 -15.61 -7.94 19.19
CA PHE A 184 -15.79 -9.39 19.16
C PHE A 184 -15.62 -10.08 20.53
N ASP A 185 -14.98 -9.42 21.50
CA ASP A 185 -14.75 -9.99 22.84
C ASP A 185 -15.97 -9.88 23.76
N THR A 186 -16.96 -9.07 23.40
CA THR A 186 -18.21 -8.94 24.18
C THR A 186 -19.35 -9.61 23.41
N PRO A 187 -19.92 -10.72 23.92
CA PRO A 187 -21.06 -11.34 23.28
C PRO A 187 -22.21 -10.35 23.24
N SER A 188 -22.64 -9.97 22.04
CA SER A 188 -23.93 -9.31 21.89
C SER A 188 -25.04 -10.34 22.11
N ASN A 189 -26.23 -9.85 22.41
CA ASN A 189 -27.42 -10.65 22.67
C ASN A 189 -27.57 -11.77 21.62
N THR A 190 -28.03 -12.96 22.04
CA THR A 190 -28.38 -14.03 21.10
C THR A 190 -29.42 -13.52 20.11
N PHE A 191 -28.98 -13.24 18.89
CA PHE A 191 -29.87 -12.83 17.80
C PHE A 191 -30.40 -14.07 17.12
N ASN A 192 -31.72 -14.13 16.95
CA ASN A 192 -32.39 -15.21 16.23
C ASN A 192 -32.34 -14.98 14.71
N THR A 193 -31.20 -14.51 14.18
CA THR A 193 -30.97 -14.35 12.75
C THR A 193 -30.41 -15.66 12.21
N GLN A 194 -31.28 -16.51 11.66
CA GLN A 194 -30.93 -17.88 11.23
C GLN A 194 -29.88 -17.96 10.10
N LYS A 195 -29.56 -16.87 9.41
CA LYS A 195 -28.59 -16.87 8.29
C LYS A 195 -28.10 -15.47 7.92
N SER A 196 -26.82 -15.33 7.59
CA SER A 196 -26.25 -14.10 6.98
C SER A 196 -26.78 -13.87 5.56
N ASN A 197 -26.90 -12.61 5.15
CA ASN A 197 -27.30 -12.24 3.79
C ASN A 197 -26.08 -12.07 2.87
N TYR A 198 -24.91 -11.81 3.46
CA TYR A 198 -23.65 -11.58 2.75
C TYR A 198 -22.52 -12.37 3.41
N LYS A 199 -21.65 -12.97 2.58
CA LYS A 199 -20.35 -13.48 2.98
C LYS A 199 -19.27 -12.54 2.46
N VAL A 200 -18.48 -11.98 3.38
CA VAL A 200 -17.46 -10.98 3.09
C VAL A 200 -16.10 -11.61 3.27
N ASN A 201 -15.36 -11.76 2.17
CA ASN A 201 -13.99 -12.24 2.17
C ASN A 201 -13.06 -11.04 2.03
N VAL A 202 -12.30 -10.77 3.09
CA VAL A 202 -11.23 -9.77 3.08
C VAL A 202 -9.95 -10.47 2.62
N HIS A 203 -9.47 -10.10 1.45
CA HIS A 203 -8.22 -10.61 0.89
C HIS A 203 -7.09 -9.65 1.27
N PHE A 204 -6.09 -10.15 1.99
CA PHE A 204 -4.96 -9.36 2.43
C PHE A 204 -3.82 -9.42 1.43
N LEU A 205 -2.98 -8.39 1.44
CA LEU A 205 -1.75 -8.33 0.66
C LEU A 205 -0.78 -9.48 0.97
N SER A 206 -0.92 -10.14 2.11
CA SER A 206 -0.18 -11.37 2.41
C SER A 206 -0.60 -12.59 1.59
N GLY A 207 -1.73 -12.52 0.90
CA GLY A 207 -2.37 -13.67 0.25
C GLY A 207 -3.28 -14.47 1.19
N THR A 208 -3.34 -14.12 2.47
CA THR A 208 -4.32 -14.70 3.40
C THR A 208 -5.70 -14.10 3.15
N THR A 209 -6.74 -14.85 3.52
CA THR A 209 -8.13 -14.41 3.42
C THR A 209 -8.80 -14.59 4.77
N GLN A 210 -9.54 -13.59 5.21
CA GLN A 210 -10.42 -13.70 6.38
C GLN A 210 -11.87 -13.51 5.95
N THR A 211 -12.74 -14.39 6.44
CA THR A 211 -14.15 -14.37 6.10
C THR A 211 -14.97 -13.85 7.28
N TYR A 212 -15.90 -12.95 6.99
CA TYR A 212 -16.93 -12.47 7.88
C TYR A 212 -18.30 -12.74 7.26
N TYR A 213 -19.31 -12.91 8.10
CA TYR A 213 -20.69 -13.12 7.69
C TYR A 213 -21.52 -11.94 8.16
N LEU A 214 -22.18 -11.26 7.22
CA LEU A 214 -22.96 -10.07 7.49
C LEU A 214 -24.44 -10.34 7.26
N TRP A 215 -25.25 -9.96 8.23
CA TRP A 215 -26.69 -9.79 8.07
C TRP A 215 -26.98 -8.29 8.07
N ILE A 216 -27.66 -7.79 7.03
CA ILE A 216 -28.01 -6.37 6.88
C ILE A 216 -29.50 -6.28 6.56
N ASP A 217 -30.26 -5.60 7.41
CA ASP A 217 -31.62 -5.14 7.13
C ASP A 217 -31.53 -3.75 6.50
N LYS A 218 -31.67 -3.70 5.17
CA LYS A 218 -31.58 -2.46 4.39
C LYS A 218 -32.68 -1.45 4.73
N GLU A 219 -33.85 -1.90 5.17
CA GLU A 219 -34.99 -1.01 5.46
C GLU A 219 -34.84 -0.35 6.83
N LYS A 220 -34.26 -1.07 7.79
CA LYS A 220 -34.09 -0.58 9.16
C LYS A 220 -32.71 0.01 9.45
N SER A 221 -31.78 -0.05 8.49
CA SER A 221 -30.36 0.30 8.70
C SER A 221 -29.76 -0.44 9.90
N GLN A 222 -30.07 -1.73 10.02
CA GLN A 222 -29.54 -2.59 11.09
C GLN A 222 -28.59 -3.63 10.50
N GLY A 223 -27.54 -3.95 11.24
CA GLY A 223 -26.52 -4.87 10.78
C GLY A 223 -25.92 -5.70 11.89
N ILE A 224 -25.57 -6.94 11.56
CA ILE A 224 -24.88 -7.88 12.43
C ILE A 224 -23.70 -8.45 11.66
N ILE A 225 -22.53 -8.51 12.30
CA ILE A 225 -21.34 -9.18 11.79
C ILE A 225 -20.97 -10.38 12.66
N MET A 226 -20.54 -11.46 12.01
CA MET A 226 -20.13 -12.72 12.61
C MET A 226 -18.80 -13.17 11.98
N ASP A 227 -17.97 -13.86 12.74
CA ASP A 227 -16.70 -14.44 12.27
C ASP A 227 -16.85 -15.88 11.74
N SER A 228 -18.02 -16.50 11.91
CA SER A 228 -18.35 -17.83 11.40
C SER A 228 -19.84 -17.95 11.03
N GLU A 229 -20.17 -18.79 10.04
CA GLU A 229 -21.53 -18.96 9.51
C GLU A 229 -22.48 -19.60 10.54
N GLN A 230 -21.93 -20.36 11.50
CA GLN A 230 -22.69 -21.17 12.45
C GLN A 230 -22.78 -20.54 13.84
N THR A 231 -22.40 -19.27 14.01
CA THR A 231 -22.41 -18.63 15.32
C THR A 231 -23.80 -18.10 15.64
N ASN A 232 -24.37 -18.56 16.76
CA ASN A 232 -25.61 -17.99 17.31
C ASN A 232 -25.38 -16.64 18.01
N GLN A 233 -24.16 -16.11 17.92
CA GLN A 233 -23.71 -14.85 18.48
C GLN A 233 -23.14 -14.05 17.31
N GLY A 234 -23.71 -12.87 17.07
CA GLY A 234 -23.21 -11.90 16.12
C GLY A 234 -23.22 -10.54 16.78
N HIS A 235 -22.39 -9.64 16.31
CA HIS A 235 -22.18 -8.34 16.92
C HIS A 235 -22.91 -7.27 16.11
N GLU A 236 -23.63 -6.40 16.81
CA GLU A 236 -24.32 -5.29 16.17
C GLU A 236 -23.30 -4.32 15.58
N ILE A 237 -23.53 -3.94 14.33
CA ILE A 237 -22.73 -2.96 13.61
C ILE A 237 -23.39 -1.60 13.85
N ASP A 238 -22.60 -0.58 14.19
CA ASP A 238 -23.12 0.80 14.30
C ASP A 238 -23.82 1.21 12.99
N LYS A 239 -24.99 1.83 13.14
CA LYS A 239 -25.84 2.31 12.05
C LYS A 239 -25.06 3.08 10.99
N ILE A 240 -24.07 3.91 11.38
CA ILE A 240 -23.29 4.70 10.43
C ILE A 240 -22.52 3.81 9.43
N TYR A 241 -22.01 2.67 9.88
CA TYR A 241 -21.28 1.73 9.03
C TYR A 241 -22.24 0.83 8.24
N VAL A 242 -23.40 0.50 8.80
CA VAL A 242 -24.46 -0.19 8.07
C VAL A 242 -24.92 0.64 6.87
N ASP A 243 -25.19 1.94 7.08
CA ASP A 243 -25.60 2.86 6.02
C ASP A 243 -24.51 2.98 4.94
N ALA A 244 -23.23 3.05 5.35
CA ALA A 244 -22.11 3.07 4.41
C ALA A 244 -22.03 1.79 3.57
N ILE A 245 -22.18 0.61 4.19
CA ILE A 245 -22.19 -0.68 3.50
C ILE A 245 -23.38 -0.77 2.53
N ILE A 246 -24.58 -0.35 2.94
CA ILE A 246 -25.76 -0.33 2.07
C ILE A 246 -25.52 0.56 0.84
N LYS A 247 -24.90 1.72 1.03
CA LYS A 247 -24.57 2.65 -0.05
C LYS A 247 -23.61 2.02 -1.07
N VAL A 248 -22.61 1.27 -0.61
CA VAL A 248 -21.59 0.63 -1.47
C VAL A 248 -22.15 -0.62 -2.18
N LEU A 249 -23.15 -1.29 -1.60
CA LEU A 249 -23.76 -2.49 -2.19
C LEU A 249 -24.88 -2.22 -3.21
N ASN A 250 -25.37 -0.98 -3.32
CA ASN A 250 -26.45 -0.60 -4.24
C ASN A 250 -25.89 -0.01 -5.53
#